data_AF-A0A6J6J6I0-F1
#
_entry.id   AF-A0A6J6J6I0-F1
#
_cell.length_a   1.000
_cell.length_b   1.000
_cell.length_c   1.000
_cell.angle_alpha   90.00
_cell.angle_beta   90.00
_cell.angle_gamma   90.00
#
_symmetry.space_group_name_H-M   'P 1'
#
loop_
_entity.id
_entity.type
_entity.pdbx_description
1 polymer ?
#
loop_
_entity_poly.entity_id
_entity_poly.type
_entity_poly.pdbx_seq_one_letter_code
_entity_poly.pdbx_strand_id
1 'polypeptide(L)'
;MNLSKSSALYIDKNFNPIGLIALRTLQNGEVISTSDLGSAIQGQSTSAVPLSVRSVDIAQGLTLGEGVDIYWVSDSNNGEEVVEPVLVLAGAALLSLENTGNSFSGDVGLSIAVEQTQVLRVLSATSVGRLVVIASHV
;
A
#
# COMPACT_ATOMS: atom_id res chain seq x y z
N MET A 1 -37.43 12.86 5.00
CA MET A 1 -36.62 11.80 4.36
C MET A 1 -36.79 10.53 5.18
N ASN A 2 -37.18 9.41 4.59
CA ASN A 2 -37.45 8.17 5.35
C ASN A 2 -36.20 7.27 5.30
N LEU A 3 -35.39 7.31 6.35
CA LEU A 3 -34.13 6.55 6.45
C LEU A 3 -34.37 5.04 6.39
N SER A 4 -35.55 4.54 6.81
CA SER A 4 -35.88 3.12 6.73
C SER A 4 -36.06 2.64 5.28
N LYS A 5 -36.62 3.47 4.39
CA LYS A 5 -36.77 3.15 2.96
C LYS A 5 -35.46 3.20 2.17
N SER A 6 -34.48 3.96 2.65
CA SER A 6 -33.17 4.13 2.01
C SER A 6 -32.04 3.47 2.79
N SER A 7 -32.36 2.59 3.74
CA SER A 7 -31.40 1.94 4.65
C SER A 7 -30.28 1.20 3.91
N ALA A 8 -30.57 0.63 2.74
CA ALA A 8 -29.59 -0.06 1.90
C ALA A 8 -28.54 0.87 1.27
N LEU A 9 -28.74 2.19 1.29
CA LEU A 9 -27.77 3.17 0.78
C LEU A 9 -26.77 3.62 1.85
N TYR A 10 -26.95 3.20 3.10
CA TYR A 10 -26.12 3.62 4.22
C TYR A 10 -25.34 2.45 4.80
N ILE A 11 -24.24 2.78 5.45
CA ILE A 11 -23.40 1.79 6.12
C ILE A 11 -24.16 1.15 7.28
N ASP A 12 -24.26 -0.17 7.26
CA ASP A 12 -24.85 -0.95 8.34
C ASP A 12 -23.81 -1.36 9.40
N LYS A 13 -24.28 -1.84 10.56
CA LYS A 13 -23.41 -2.17 11.70
C LYS A 13 -22.39 -3.29 11.42
N ASN A 14 -22.61 -4.12 10.41
CA ASN A 14 -21.77 -5.27 10.05
C ASN A 14 -20.81 -4.93 8.91
N PHE A 15 -20.90 -3.73 8.34
CA PHE A 15 -19.98 -3.27 7.31
C PHE A 15 -18.57 -3.11 7.90
N ASN A 16 -17.56 -3.68 7.25
CA ASN A 16 -16.17 -3.55 7.64
C ASN A 16 -15.51 -2.41 6.84
N PRO A 17 -15.23 -1.24 7.44
CA PRO A 17 -14.64 -0.10 6.72
C PRO A 17 -13.11 -0.19 6.59
N ILE A 18 -12.47 -1.22 7.15
CA ILE A 18 -11.01 -1.36 7.13
C ILE A 18 -10.51 -1.40 5.67
N GLY A 19 -9.56 -0.53 5.32
CA GLY A 19 -8.99 -0.41 3.99
C GLY A 19 -9.77 0.50 3.02
N LEU A 20 -10.87 1.10 3.47
CA LEU A 20 -11.61 2.10 2.70
C LEU A 20 -11.18 3.53 3.07
N ILE A 21 -11.31 4.43 2.10
CA ILE A 21 -11.09 5.87 2.24
C ILE A 21 -12.40 6.62 1.97
N ALA A 22 -12.55 7.78 2.58
CA ALA A 22 -13.64 8.69 2.24
C ALA A 22 -13.40 9.33 0.86
N LEU A 23 -14.39 9.24 -0.02
CA LEU A 23 -14.35 9.84 -1.37
C LEU A 23 -14.75 11.32 -1.37
N ARG A 24 -15.17 11.85 -0.23
CA ARG A 24 -15.51 13.26 0.01
C ARG A 24 -15.31 13.65 1.46
N THR A 25 -15.32 14.95 1.74
CA THR A 25 -15.34 15.47 3.11
C THR A 25 -16.63 15.08 3.82
N LEU A 26 -16.51 14.48 5.01
CA LEU A 26 -17.61 14.09 5.89
C LEU A 26 -17.75 15.10 7.04
N GLN A 27 -18.98 15.33 7.50
CA GLN A 27 -19.27 16.22 8.61
C GLN A 27 -19.61 15.46 9.89
N ASN A 28 -19.35 16.08 11.05
CA ASN A 28 -19.70 15.49 12.33
C ASN A 28 -21.23 15.33 12.45
N GLY A 29 -21.67 14.13 12.84
CA GLY A 29 -23.09 13.76 12.97
C GLY A 29 -23.77 13.35 11.66
N GLU A 30 -23.03 13.27 10.55
CA GLU A 30 -23.54 12.82 9.26
C GLU A 30 -23.69 11.30 9.19
N VAL A 31 -24.74 10.84 8.48
CA VAL A 31 -24.92 9.41 8.16
C VAL A 31 -24.14 9.09 6.88
N ILE A 32 -23.25 8.11 6.96
CA ILE A 32 -22.33 7.75 5.87
C ILE A 32 -23.05 6.84 4.87
N SER A 33 -23.03 7.24 3.59
CA SER A 33 -23.51 6.43 2.46
C SER A 33 -22.51 5.34 2.11
N THR A 34 -22.98 4.20 1.59
CA THR A 34 -22.10 3.17 1.01
C THR A 34 -21.28 3.69 -0.17
N SER A 35 -21.72 4.78 -0.82
CA SER A 35 -20.99 5.48 -1.88
C SER A 35 -19.97 6.51 -1.38
N ASP A 36 -19.97 6.83 -0.09
CA ASP A 36 -19.03 7.82 0.48
C ASP A 36 -17.68 7.19 0.81
N LEU A 37 -17.63 5.86 0.91
CA LEU A 37 -16.42 5.09 1.13
C LEU A 37 -16.11 4.28 -0.12
N GLY A 38 -14.86 4.34 -0.55
CA GLY A 38 -14.33 3.47 -1.58
C GLY A 38 -13.01 2.89 -1.11
N SER A 39 -12.58 1.77 -1.68
CA SER A 39 -11.16 1.40 -1.54
C SER A 39 -10.29 2.54 -2.08
N ALA A 40 -9.08 2.74 -1.55
CA ALA A 40 -8.09 3.68 -2.11
C ALA A 40 -7.88 3.54 -3.64
N ILE A 41 -8.32 2.40 -4.19
CA ILE A 41 -8.36 1.96 -5.58
C ILE A 41 -9.43 2.65 -6.46
N GLN A 42 -10.50 3.24 -5.91
CA GLN A 42 -11.66 3.66 -6.73
C GLN A 42 -11.65 5.10 -7.25
N GLY A 43 -10.62 5.91 -6.92
CA GLY A 43 -10.41 7.20 -7.58
C GLY A 43 -9.53 7.12 -8.85
N GLN A 44 -8.68 6.09 -8.93
CA GLN A 44 -7.67 5.88 -9.97
C GLN A 44 -7.40 4.38 -10.09
N SER A 45 -7.40 3.80 -11.30
CA SER A 45 -7.11 2.37 -11.50
C SER A 45 -5.80 1.98 -10.81
N THR A 46 -5.86 1.15 -9.77
CA THR A 46 -4.66 0.58 -9.15
C THR A 46 -4.43 -0.84 -9.62
N SER A 47 -3.17 -1.23 -9.76
CA SER A 47 -2.77 -2.62 -9.98
C SER A 47 -2.11 -3.17 -8.73
N ALA A 48 -2.39 -4.44 -8.42
CA ALA A 48 -1.64 -5.18 -7.41
C ALA A 48 -0.28 -5.55 -8.01
N VAL A 49 0.80 -4.97 -7.48
CA VAL A 49 2.17 -5.23 -7.94
C VAL A 49 2.85 -6.17 -6.94
N PRO A 50 3.21 -7.40 -7.34
CA PRO A 50 4.00 -8.28 -6.50
C PRO A 50 5.47 -7.85 -6.51
N LEU A 51 6.10 -7.79 -5.34
CA LEU A 51 7.51 -7.49 -5.13
C LEU A 51 8.17 -8.57 -4.28
N SER A 52 9.44 -8.85 -4.58
CA SER A 52 10.31 -9.68 -3.75
C SER A 52 11.33 -8.77 -3.10
N VAL A 53 11.35 -8.72 -1.77
CA VAL A 53 12.24 -7.84 -0.99
C VAL A 53 12.92 -8.64 0.11
N ARG A 54 14.15 -8.31 0.46
CA ARG A 54 14.87 -8.97 1.56
C ARG A 54 14.16 -8.69 2.88
N SER A 55 14.07 -9.69 3.75
CA SER A 55 13.42 -9.55 5.07
C SER A 55 13.97 -8.38 5.90
N VAL A 56 15.27 -8.09 5.77
CA VAL A 56 15.96 -7.02 6.53
C VAL A 56 15.67 -5.62 6.02
N ASP A 57 15.19 -5.49 4.78
CA ASP A 57 14.88 -4.22 4.13
C ASP A 57 13.38 -3.87 4.28
N ILE A 58 12.62 -4.61 5.09
CA ILE A 58 11.20 -4.38 5.38
C ILE A 58 11.05 -3.89 6.82
N ALA A 59 10.34 -2.78 7.01
CA ALA A 59 10.00 -2.29 8.34
C ALA A 59 9.22 -3.34 9.16
N GLN A 60 9.54 -3.45 10.44
CA GLN A 60 8.83 -4.37 11.32
C GLN A 60 7.46 -3.83 11.72
N GLY A 61 6.51 -4.73 11.92
CA GLY A 61 5.18 -4.39 12.43
C GLY A 61 4.21 -3.86 11.38
N LEU A 62 4.54 -3.93 10.09
CA LEU A 62 3.62 -3.55 9.01
C LEU A 62 2.33 -4.38 9.07
N THR A 63 1.21 -3.69 8.88
CA THR A 63 -0.13 -4.27 8.86
C THR A 63 -0.76 -4.20 7.47
N LEU A 64 -1.61 -5.18 7.14
CA LEU A 64 -2.33 -5.14 5.86
C LEU A 64 -3.27 -3.94 5.82
N GLY A 65 -3.30 -3.26 4.68
CA GLY A 65 -4.05 -2.01 4.47
C GLY A 65 -3.30 -0.75 4.90
N GLU A 66 -2.14 -0.89 5.57
CA GLU A 66 -1.28 0.24 5.91
C GLU A 66 -0.61 0.85 4.66
N GLY A 67 -0.39 2.16 4.70
CA GLY A 67 0.38 2.85 3.67
C GLY A 67 1.88 2.59 3.85
N VAL A 68 2.54 2.16 2.79
CA VAL A 68 3.99 1.96 2.75
C VAL A 68 4.66 2.85 1.71
N ASP A 69 5.86 3.29 2.05
CA ASP A 69 6.78 3.96 1.14
C ASP A 69 7.86 2.99 0.69
N ILE A 70 8.25 3.12 -0.58
CA ILE A 70 9.23 2.27 -1.23
C ILE A 70 10.39 3.13 -1.65
N TYR A 71 11.56 2.80 -1.12
CA TYR A 71 12.81 3.42 -1.47
C TYR A 71 13.65 2.45 -2.27
N TRP A 72 14.35 2.99 -3.25
CA TRP A 72 15.40 2.30 -3.96
C TRP A 72 16.73 2.67 -3.33
N VAL A 73 17.55 1.67 -3.04
CA VAL A 73 18.90 1.82 -2.49
C VAL A 73 19.88 1.09 -3.40
N SER A 74 20.95 1.77 -3.80
CA SER A 74 22.03 1.16 -4.56
C SER A 74 22.77 0.13 -3.70
N ASP A 75 23.00 -1.08 -4.23
CA ASP A 75 23.81 -2.11 -3.56
C ASP A 75 25.28 -1.84 -3.91
N SER A 76 25.90 -0.83 -3.27
CA SER A 76 27.29 -0.46 -3.53
C SER A 76 28.22 -1.59 -3.05
N ASN A 77 28.83 -2.31 -4.00
CA ASN A 77 29.89 -3.26 -3.70
C ASN A 77 31.24 -2.66 -4.14
N ASN A 78 32.21 -2.63 -3.23
CA ASN A 78 33.63 -2.31 -3.49
C ASN A 78 33.92 -1.04 -4.31
N GLY A 79 33.73 0.13 -3.71
CA GLY A 79 34.35 1.38 -4.20
C GLY A 79 33.59 2.14 -5.29
N GLU A 80 32.35 1.74 -5.59
CA GLU A 80 31.43 2.58 -6.36
C GLU A 80 30.90 3.76 -5.53
N GLU A 81 30.51 4.82 -6.22
CA GLU A 81 29.97 6.04 -5.62
C GLU A 81 28.65 5.73 -4.90
N VAL A 82 28.57 6.10 -3.62
CA VAL A 82 27.36 5.92 -2.82
C VAL A 82 26.28 6.84 -3.36
N VAL A 83 25.24 6.24 -3.96
CA VAL A 83 24.07 6.98 -4.45
C VAL A 83 23.06 7.12 -3.31
N GLU A 84 22.52 8.33 -3.13
CA GLU A 84 21.48 8.58 -2.14
C GLU A 84 20.21 7.76 -2.42
N PRO A 85 19.53 7.22 -1.38
CA PRO A 85 18.26 6.52 -1.55
C PRO A 85 17.22 7.36 -2.27
N VAL A 86 16.49 6.75 -3.21
CA VAL A 86 15.47 7.43 -4.01
C VAL A 86 14.09 6.92 -3.63
N LEU A 87 13.17 7.83 -3.30
CA LEU A 87 11.76 7.49 -3.11
C LEU A 87 11.14 7.09 -4.45
N VAL A 88 10.72 5.84 -4.56
CA VAL A 88 10.09 5.26 -5.76
C VAL A 88 8.59 5.48 -5.73
N LEU A 89 7.98 5.17 -4.59
CA LEU A 89 6.53 5.18 -4.39
C LEU A 89 6.23 5.57 -2.95
N ALA A 90 5.20 6.40 -2.75
CA ALA A 90 4.75 6.80 -1.42
C ALA A 90 3.27 6.47 -1.22
N GLY A 91 2.91 6.06 0.00
CA GLY A 91 1.53 5.84 0.43
C GLY A 91 0.84 4.65 -0.25
N ALA A 92 1.59 3.65 -0.71
CA ALA A 92 1.00 2.47 -1.36
C ALA A 92 0.36 1.56 -0.32
N ALA A 93 -0.86 1.08 -0.54
CA ALA A 93 -1.49 0.19 0.41
C ALA A 93 -0.87 -1.21 0.36
N LEU A 94 -0.45 -1.75 1.51
CA LEU A 94 0.03 -3.12 1.62
C LEU A 94 -1.14 -4.11 1.52
N LEU A 95 -1.16 -4.94 0.48
CA LEU A 95 -2.23 -5.91 0.21
C LEU A 95 -1.95 -7.30 0.80
N SER A 96 -0.69 -7.74 0.71
CA SER A 96 -0.25 -9.01 1.30
C SER A 96 1.22 -8.95 1.68
N LEU A 97 1.59 -9.75 2.69
CA LEU A 97 2.96 -9.96 3.14
C LEU A 97 3.13 -11.44 3.45
N GLU A 98 3.93 -12.13 2.65
CA GLU A 98 4.23 -13.55 2.83
C GLU A 98 5.45 -13.71 3.73
N ASN A 99 5.21 -13.83 5.04
CA ASN A 99 6.27 -14.07 6.01
C ASN A 99 6.68 -15.55 5.98
N THR A 100 7.40 -15.96 4.93
CA THR A 100 8.02 -17.29 4.91
C THR A 100 9.19 -17.30 5.89
N GLY A 101 8.92 -17.66 7.15
CA GLY A 101 9.95 -17.99 8.15
C GLY A 101 10.83 -19.19 7.79
N ASN A 102 10.90 -19.58 6.51
CA ASN A 102 11.61 -20.75 6.01
C ASN A 102 12.10 -20.63 4.56
N SER A 103 12.09 -19.43 3.94
CA SER A 103 12.68 -19.25 2.61
C SER A 103 14.21 -19.23 2.71
N PHE A 104 14.84 -20.27 2.15
CA PHE A 104 16.29 -20.44 2.03
C PHE A 104 17.02 -19.27 1.33
N SER A 105 16.26 -18.32 0.76
CA SER A 105 16.72 -17.11 0.07
C SER A 105 16.72 -15.84 0.95
N GLY A 106 16.03 -15.83 2.10
CA GLY A 106 15.90 -14.62 2.95
C GLY A 106 14.94 -13.53 2.40
N ASP A 107 14.35 -13.76 1.23
CA ASP A 107 13.39 -12.86 0.60
C ASP A 107 11.94 -13.12 1.05
N VAL A 108 11.16 -12.06 1.03
CA VAL A 108 9.76 -11.95 1.42
C VAL A 108 8.97 -11.45 0.21
N GLY A 109 7.91 -12.17 -0.13
CA GLY A 109 6.93 -11.73 -1.13
C GLY A 109 5.95 -10.75 -0.52
N LEU A 110 5.72 -9.62 -1.19
CA LEU A 110 4.69 -8.66 -0.79
C LEU A 110 3.91 -8.17 -2.00
N SER A 111 2.65 -7.80 -1.79
CA SER A 111 1.81 -7.17 -2.81
C SER A 111 1.35 -5.81 -2.34
N ILE A 112 1.44 -4.82 -3.22
CA ILE A 112 1.07 -3.44 -2.95
C ILE A 112 0.09 -2.94 -3.99
N ALA A 113 -0.82 -2.06 -3.58
CA ALA A 113 -1.68 -1.32 -4.49
C ALA A 113 -0.89 -0.13 -5.04
N VAL A 114 -0.66 -0.12 -6.35
CA VAL A 114 0.05 0.95 -7.06
C VAL A 114 -0.86 1.56 -8.10
N GLU A 115 -0.86 2.89 -8.23
CA GLU A 115 -1.53 3.56 -9.33
C GLU A 115 -1.00 3.04 -10.68
N GLN A 116 -1.89 2.77 -11.64
CA GLN A 116 -1.50 2.14 -12.91
C GLN A 116 -0.44 2.95 -13.70
N THR A 117 -0.43 4.27 -13.54
CA THR A 117 0.58 5.16 -14.14
C THR A 117 1.98 4.99 -13.54
N GLN A 118 2.07 4.43 -12.33
CA GLN A 118 3.31 4.26 -11.56
C GLN A 118 3.81 2.82 -11.55
N VAL A 119 3.05 1.86 -12.07
CA VAL A 119 3.47 0.45 -12.16
C VAL A 119 4.83 0.31 -12.83
N LEU A 120 5.04 0.98 -13.98
CA LEU A 120 6.32 0.91 -14.68
C LEU A 120 7.48 1.50 -13.87
N ARG A 121 7.23 2.52 -13.06
CA ARG A 121 8.23 3.10 -12.16
C ARG A 121 8.65 2.08 -11.10
N VAL A 122 7.68 1.44 -10.45
CA VAL A 122 7.94 0.42 -9.43
C VAL A 122 8.71 -0.76 -10.02
N LEU A 123 8.29 -1.26 -11.19
CA LEU A 123 8.98 -2.35 -11.88
C LEU A 123 10.38 -1.95 -12.38
N SER A 124 10.60 -0.69 -12.75
CA SER A 124 11.95 -0.24 -13.11
C SER A 124 12.89 -0.23 -11.90
N ALA A 125 12.37 0.05 -10.70
CA ALA A 125 13.15 0.06 -9.47
C ALA A 125 13.53 -1.36 -8.99
N THR A 126 12.87 -2.43 -9.47
CA THR A 126 13.27 -3.81 -9.16
C THR A 126 14.40 -4.34 -10.04
N SER A 127 14.81 -3.59 -11.08
CA SER A 127 15.75 -4.07 -12.09
C SER A 127 17.23 -4.01 -11.68
N VAL A 128 17.59 -3.08 -10.78
CA VAL A 128 18.97 -2.85 -10.29
C VAL A 128 18.87 -2.48 -8.81
N GLY A 129 19.84 -2.81 -7.96
CA GLY A 129 19.85 -2.42 -6.54
C GLY A 129 18.87 -3.20 -5.65
N ARG A 130 18.52 -2.63 -4.49
CA ARG A 130 17.58 -3.22 -3.54
C ARG A 130 16.46 -2.26 -3.17
N LEU A 131 15.28 -2.81 -2.89
CA LEU A 131 14.13 -2.05 -2.39
C LEU A 131 14.09 -2.08 -0.87
N VAL A 132 13.74 -0.95 -0.27
CA VAL A 132 13.49 -0.81 1.16
C VAL A 132 12.06 -0.33 1.36
N VAL A 133 11.30 -1.02 2.22
CA VAL A 133 9.88 -0.77 2.47
C VAL A 133 9.69 -0.26 3.89
N ILE A 134 9.09 0.92 4.03
CA ILE A 134 8.80 1.55 5.34
C ILE A 134 7.33 1.93 5.47
N ALA A 135 6.84 2.12 6.70
CA ALA A 135 5.52 2.69 6.93
C ALA A 135 5.50 4.18 6.52
N SER A 136 4.48 4.60 5.76
CA SER A 136 4.41 5.97 5.21
C SER A 136 4.23 7.04 6.27
N HIS A 137 3.61 6.73 7.42
CA HIS A 137 3.42 7.65 8.55
C HIS A 137 3.25 6.82 9.82
N VAL A 138 3.96 7.17 10.90
CA VAL A 138 3.79 6.64 12.27
C VAL A 138 2.99 7.61 13.13
#